data_AF-A0A6G5R202-F1
#
_entry.id   AF-A0A6G5R202-F1
#
_cell.length_a   1.000
_cell.length_b   1.000
_cell.length_c   1.000
_cell.angle_alpha   90.00
_cell.angle_beta   90.00
_cell.angle_gamma   90.00
#
_symmetry.space_group_name_H-M   'P 1'
#
loop_
_entity.id
_entity.type
_entity.pdbx_description
1 polymer ?
#
loop_
_entity_poly.entity_id
_entity_poly.type
_entity_poly.pdbx_seq_one_letter_code
_entity_poly.pdbx_strand_id
1 'polypeptide(L)'
;MAKLSETRDTQDNKDNKSNITKEAIELVITDIQKVLAGNRHDKKDYINAFNDMLGYRVNDSFEAEFGNYDIFWELEILTKFYQIDEAKDEIITAFAEFFKNIIDTKQSKTAIVIRYENYLKAIQLLEHSFYFYKGEFDKQHIMDNFDLQTEVNGFFDDEFNYLTPMEIKTTLAFLEFKQTSDEYFKPFKEQKERYDLLNNTQAIRTKFTDTLVLKADMYQIVGVDKNKKATLANKIYKYFNPNDKNA
;
A
#
# COMPACT_ATOMS: atom_id res chain seq x y z
N MET A 1 -66.18 3.62 -13.78
CA MET A 1 -64.90 3.85 -13.06
C MET A 1 -63.80 3.21 -13.87
N ALA A 2 -63.05 4.01 -14.62
CA ALA A 2 -61.91 3.53 -15.40
C ALA A 2 -60.68 3.45 -14.48
N LYS A 3 -60.00 2.30 -14.49
CA LYS A 3 -58.67 2.14 -13.89
C LYS A 3 -57.74 3.18 -14.51
N LEU A 4 -57.25 4.10 -13.68
CA LEU A 4 -56.10 4.95 -14.03
C LEU A 4 -54.94 4.02 -14.37
N SER A 5 -54.48 4.10 -15.62
CA SER A 5 -53.32 3.37 -16.09
C SER A 5 -52.09 3.81 -15.29
N GLU A 6 -51.46 2.85 -14.61
CA GLU A 6 -50.08 3.02 -14.16
C GLU A 6 -49.23 3.42 -15.37
N THR A 7 -48.50 4.51 -15.20
CA THR A 7 -47.58 5.06 -16.19
C THR A 7 -46.57 3.99 -16.60
N ARG A 8 -46.45 3.82 -17.92
CA ARG A 8 -45.39 3.13 -18.64
C ARG A 8 -44.02 3.78 -18.34
N ASP A 9 -43.50 3.62 -17.12
CA ASP A 9 -42.08 3.80 -16.84
C ASP A 9 -41.35 2.57 -17.41
N THR A 10 -41.13 2.62 -18.73
CA THR A 10 -40.86 1.51 -19.62
C THR A 10 -39.44 0.96 -19.51
N GLN A 11 -39.31 -0.32 -19.83
CA GLN A 11 -38.07 -1.09 -19.98
C GLN A 11 -36.95 -0.33 -20.71
N ASP A 12 -37.31 0.48 -21.72
CA ASP A 12 -36.38 1.34 -22.50
C ASP A 12 -35.53 2.29 -21.62
N ASN A 13 -36.11 2.83 -20.54
CA ASN A 13 -35.36 3.71 -19.62
C ASN A 13 -34.36 2.93 -18.76
N LYS A 14 -34.62 1.64 -18.49
CA LYS A 14 -33.70 0.76 -17.76
C LYS A 14 -32.54 0.32 -18.66
N ASP A 15 -32.85 -0.04 -19.91
CA ASP A 15 -31.86 -0.48 -20.89
C ASP A 15 -30.89 0.66 -21.25
N ASN A 16 -31.41 1.89 -21.41
CA ASN A 16 -30.58 3.06 -21.66
C ASN A 16 -29.64 3.40 -20.47
N LYS A 17 -30.15 3.33 -19.24
CA LYS A 17 -29.32 3.55 -18.03
C LYS A 17 -28.23 2.48 -17.87
N SER A 18 -28.53 1.24 -18.23
CA SER A 18 -27.56 0.13 -18.21
C SER A 18 -26.44 0.38 -19.21
N ASN A 19 -26.75 0.84 -20.42
CA ASN A 19 -25.77 1.15 -21.46
C ASN A 19 -24.83 2.30 -21.05
N ILE A 20 -25.37 3.40 -20.52
CA ILE A 20 -24.56 4.53 -20.01
C ILE A 20 -23.61 4.07 -18.90
N THR A 21 -24.09 3.19 -18.02
CA THR A 21 -23.26 2.66 -16.93
C THR A 21 -22.13 1.79 -17.47
N LYS A 22 -22.43 0.95 -18.47
CA LYS A 22 -21.44 0.10 -19.14
C LYS A 22 -20.34 0.93 -19.80
N GLU A 23 -20.70 1.95 -20.58
CA GLU A 23 -19.76 2.85 -21.25
C GLU A 23 -18.82 3.56 -20.25
N ALA A 24 -19.37 4.02 -19.11
CA ALA A 24 -18.55 4.63 -18.06
C ALA A 24 -17.53 3.65 -17.45
N ILE A 25 -17.91 2.38 -17.27
CA ILE A 25 -16.99 1.33 -16.79
C ILE A 25 -15.93 1.01 -17.85
N GLU A 26 -16.29 0.99 -19.14
CA GLU A 26 -15.34 0.75 -20.23
C GLU A 26 -14.27 1.84 -20.31
N LEU A 27 -14.62 3.10 -20.02
CA LEU A 27 -13.66 4.19 -19.86
C LEU A 27 -12.70 3.95 -18.68
N VAL A 28 -13.23 3.53 -17.53
CA VAL A 28 -12.42 3.15 -16.36
C VAL A 28 -11.40 2.07 -16.72
N ILE A 29 -11.84 1.02 -17.39
CA ILE A 29 -10.99 -0.10 -17.82
C ILE A 29 -9.89 0.40 -18.76
N THR A 30 -10.25 1.23 -19.73
CA THR A 30 -9.29 1.79 -20.70
C THR A 30 -8.19 2.59 -20.01
N ASP A 31 -8.54 3.42 -19.03
CA ASP A 31 -7.54 4.24 -18.33
C ASP A 31 -6.69 3.41 -17.36
N ILE A 32 -7.25 2.38 -16.72
CA ILE A 32 -6.45 1.39 -15.97
C ILE A 32 -5.45 0.70 -16.89
N GLN A 33 -5.89 0.22 -18.05
CA GLN A 33 -5.01 -0.44 -19.04
C GLN A 33 -3.87 0.49 -19.47
N LYS A 34 -4.13 1.77 -19.70
CA LYS A 34 -3.08 2.76 -20.03
C LYS A 34 -2.04 2.89 -18.92
N VAL A 35 -2.47 3.00 -17.65
CA VAL A 35 -1.55 3.13 -16.51
C VAL A 35 -0.75 1.84 -16.29
N LEU A 36 -1.35 0.67 -16.50
CA LEU A 36 -0.64 -0.61 -16.47
C LEU A 36 0.35 -0.73 -17.65
N ALA A 37 0.02 -0.20 -18.82
CA ALA A 37 0.87 -0.20 -20.02
C ALA A 37 2.06 0.75 -19.97
N GLY A 38 1.91 1.89 -19.28
CA GLY A 38 2.96 2.90 -19.15
C GLY A 38 4.21 2.42 -18.40
N ASN A 39 4.10 1.34 -17.62
CA ASN A 39 5.18 0.83 -16.78
C ASN A 39 5.99 -0.29 -17.47
N ARG A 40 6.61 0.02 -18.63
CA ARG A 40 7.39 -0.92 -19.46
C ARG A 40 8.62 -1.56 -18.79
N HIS A 41 8.91 -1.23 -17.52
CA HIS A 41 10.00 -1.79 -16.73
C HIS A 41 9.57 -2.96 -15.83
N ASP A 42 8.28 -3.25 -15.73
CA ASP A 42 7.79 -4.36 -14.93
C ASP A 42 7.99 -5.70 -15.66
N LYS A 43 8.69 -6.66 -15.01
CA LYS A 43 8.91 -8.02 -15.55
C LYS A 43 7.61 -8.83 -15.70
N LYS A 44 6.53 -8.40 -15.06
CA LYS A 44 5.22 -9.05 -15.08
C LYS A 44 4.30 -8.28 -16.02
N ASP A 45 3.56 -9.02 -16.82
CA ASP A 45 2.56 -8.46 -17.73
C ASP A 45 1.25 -8.17 -16.99
N TYR A 46 1.24 -7.07 -16.23
CA TYR A 46 0.08 -6.65 -15.47
C TYR A 46 -1.13 -6.34 -16.36
N ILE A 47 -0.91 -5.90 -17.59
CA ILE A 47 -1.99 -5.64 -18.54
C ILE A 47 -2.68 -6.94 -18.90
N ASN A 48 -1.92 -7.98 -19.27
CA ASN A 48 -2.50 -9.28 -19.60
C ASN A 48 -3.23 -9.87 -18.41
N ALA A 49 -2.64 -9.81 -17.21
CA ALA A 49 -3.32 -10.27 -16.00
C ALA A 49 -4.64 -9.53 -15.72
N PHE A 50 -4.70 -8.23 -16.02
CA PHE A 50 -5.91 -7.42 -15.87
C PHE A 50 -6.97 -7.79 -16.92
N ASN A 51 -6.55 -7.94 -18.18
CA ASN A 51 -7.42 -8.35 -19.27
C ASN A 51 -7.99 -9.76 -19.05
N ASP A 52 -7.15 -10.71 -18.63
CA ASP A 52 -7.56 -12.07 -18.30
C ASP A 52 -8.58 -12.08 -17.15
N MET A 53 -8.36 -11.27 -16.10
CA MET A 53 -9.29 -11.13 -14.98
C MET A 53 -10.68 -10.68 -15.42
N LEU A 54 -10.75 -9.75 -16.38
CA LEU A 54 -12.01 -9.26 -16.93
C LEU A 54 -12.61 -10.20 -17.98
N GLY A 55 -11.86 -11.22 -18.43
CA GLY A 55 -12.20 -11.97 -19.63
C GLY A 55 -12.30 -11.05 -20.85
N TYR A 56 -11.44 -10.04 -20.92
CA TYR A 56 -11.42 -9.04 -21.97
C TYR A 56 -11.00 -9.66 -23.30
N ARG A 57 -11.81 -9.43 -24.33
CA ARG A 57 -11.49 -9.78 -25.71
C ARG A 57 -12.09 -8.75 -26.65
N VAL A 58 -11.47 -8.60 -27.82
CA VAL A 58 -12.03 -7.81 -28.92
C VAL A 58 -12.70 -8.78 -29.87
N ASN A 59 -13.99 -8.57 -30.16
CA ASN A 59 -14.74 -9.43 -31.07
C ASN A 59 -14.51 -9.04 -32.55
N ASP A 60 -15.12 -9.80 -33.46
CA ASP A 60 -14.96 -9.59 -34.91
C ASP A 60 -15.47 -8.21 -35.39
N SER A 61 -16.34 -7.57 -34.60
CA SER A 61 -16.82 -6.19 -34.82
C SER A 61 -15.92 -5.11 -34.21
N PHE A 62 -14.75 -5.46 -33.69
CA PHE A 62 -13.83 -4.57 -32.97
C PHE A 62 -14.42 -3.97 -31.68
N GLU A 63 -15.46 -4.59 -31.13
CA GLU A 63 -16.08 -4.19 -29.86
C GLU A 63 -15.44 -4.94 -28.68
N ALA A 64 -15.34 -4.25 -27.55
CA ALA A 64 -14.86 -4.84 -26.31
C ALA A 64 -15.92 -5.77 -25.69
N GLU A 65 -15.54 -7.02 -25.45
CA GLU A 65 -16.32 -8.00 -24.71
C GLU A 65 -15.65 -8.34 -23.39
N PHE A 66 -16.46 -8.49 -22.34
CA PHE A 66 -16.01 -8.84 -20.99
C PHE A 66 -16.70 -10.12 -20.54
N GLY A 67 -15.91 -11.13 -20.20
CA GLY A 67 -16.41 -12.43 -19.74
C GLY A 67 -16.72 -12.47 -18.23
N ASN A 68 -16.08 -11.62 -17.43
CA ASN A 68 -16.22 -11.62 -15.97
C ASN A 68 -17.10 -10.46 -15.48
N TYR A 69 -18.41 -10.62 -15.63
CA TYR A 69 -19.39 -9.60 -15.23
C TYR A 69 -19.37 -9.28 -13.73
N ASP A 70 -19.02 -10.26 -12.89
CA ASP A 70 -18.97 -10.08 -11.44
C ASP A 70 -17.92 -9.06 -10.99
N ILE A 71 -16.78 -8.97 -11.69
CA ILE A 71 -15.76 -7.96 -11.43
C ILE A 71 -16.04 -6.69 -12.23
N PHE A 72 -16.50 -6.84 -13.48
CA PHE A 72 -16.81 -5.71 -14.36
C PHE A 72 -17.75 -4.70 -13.69
N TRP A 73 -18.88 -5.14 -13.14
CA TRP A 73 -19.86 -4.23 -12.53
C TRP A 73 -19.36 -3.59 -11.24
N GLU A 74 -18.40 -4.20 -10.55
CA GLU A 74 -17.83 -3.63 -9.32
C GLU A 74 -16.90 -2.45 -9.61
N LEU A 75 -16.38 -2.35 -10.83
CA LEU A 75 -15.62 -1.18 -11.28
C LEU A 75 -16.49 0.08 -11.42
N GLU A 76 -17.82 -0.04 -11.39
CA GLU A 76 -18.74 1.11 -11.40
C GLU A 76 -18.38 2.12 -10.30
N ILE A 77 -17.87 1.66 -9.15
CA ILE A 77 -17.50 2.54 -8.05
C ILE A 77 -16.42 3.57 -8.43
N LEU A 78 -15.52 3.21 -9.35
CA LEU A 78 -14.44 4.09 -9.81
C LEU A 78 -14.97 5.18 -10.74
N THR A 79 -16.09 4.95 -11.44
CA THR A 79 -16.73 5.94 -12.32
C THR A 79 -17.14 7.20 -11.56
N LYS A 80 -17.38 7.12 -10.24
CA LYS A 80 -17.75 8.28 -9.42
C LYS A 80 -16.65 9.33 -9.34
N PHE A 81 -15.39 8.92 -9.50
CA PHE A 81 -14.23 9.82 -9.49
C PHE A 81 -14.02 10.54 -10.82
N TYR A 82 -14.71 10.14 -11.90
CA TYR A 82 -14.59 10.75 -13.23
C TYR A 82 -15.29 12.11 -13.33
N GLN A 83 -15.91 12.58 -12.24
CA GLN A 83 -16.49 13.91 -12.15
C GLN A 83 -15.42 15.00 -12.01
N ILE A 84 -14.20 14.63 -11.57
CA ILE A 84 -13.09 15.54 -11.29
C ILE A 84 -11.81 14.90 -11.82
N ASP A 85 -11.12 15.58 -12.75
CA ASP A 85 -9.93 15.03 -13.43
C ASP A 85 -8.80 14.64 -12.46
N GLU A 86 -8.54 15.47 -11.45
CA GLU A 86 -7.51 15.18 -10.44
C GLU A 86 -7.86 13.93 -9.60
N ALA A 87 -9.14 13.79 -9.22
CA ALA A 87 -9.63 12.64 -8.48
C ALA A 87 -9.57 11.35 -9.30
N LYS A 88 -9.85 11.46 -10.61
CA LYS A 88 -9.71 10.38 -11.58
C LYS A 88 -8.28 9.88 -11.64
N ASP A 89 -7.30 10.76 -11.87
CA ASP A 89 -5.91 10.34 -12.07
C ASP A 89 -5.33 9.70 -10.79
N GLU A 90 -5.66 10.25 -9.62
CA GLU A 90 -5.25 9.68 -8.34
C GLU A 90 -5.86 8.30 -8.11
N ILE A 91 -7.14 8.10 -8.43
CA ILE A 91 -7.79 6.81 -8.15
C ILE A 91 -7.38 5.71 -9.12
N ILE A 92 -7.16 6.05 -10.40
CA ILE A 92 -6.66 5.07 -11.38
C ILE A 92 -5.23 4.64 -11.01
N THR A 93 -4.40 5.59 -10.55
CA THR A 93 -3.07 5.29 -10.04
C THR A 93 -3.12 4.39 -8.80
N ALA A 94 -3.98 4.71 -7.83
CA ALA A 94 -4.16 3.90 -6.62
C ALA A 94 -4.68 2.48 -6.94
N PHE A 95 -5.61 2.37 -7.89
CA PHE A 95 -6.10 1.07 -8.36
C PHE A 95 -4.98 0.26 -9.02
N ALA A 96 -4.19 0.87 -9.89
CA ALA A 96 -3.07 0.19 -10.55
C ALA A 96 -2.03 -0.30 -9.53
N GLU A 97 -1.68 0.51 -8.53
CA GLU A 97 -0.77 0.10 -7.44
C GLU A 97 -1.36 -1.07 -6.63
N PHE A 98 -2.63 -0.98 -6.25
CA PHE A 98 -3.35 -2.07 -5.58
C PHE A 98 -3.30 -3.36 -6.40
N PHE A 99 -3.65 -3.30 -7.69
CA PHE A 99 -3.70 -4.44 -8.59
C PHE A 99 -2.33 -5.11 -8.73
N LYS A 100 -1.27 -4.32 -8.94
CA LYS A 100 0.11 -4.82 -8.98
C LYS A 100 0.50 -5.52 -7.68
N ASN A 101 0.20 -4.90 -6.53
CA ASN A 101 0.49 -5.48 -5.23
C ASN A 101 -0.24 -6.80 -5.01
N ILE A 102 -1.49 -6.94 -5.49
CA ILE A 102 -2.23 -8.22 -5.42
C ILE A 102 -1.53 -9.32 -6.22
N ILE A 103 -1.10 -9.03 -7.45
CA ILE A 103 -0.36 -9.97 -8.31
C ILE A 103 1.03 -10.31 -7.75
N ASP A 104 1.62 -9.37 -7.02
CA ASP A 104 2.93 -9.51 -6.39
C ASP A 104 2.87 -10.12 -4.98
N THR A 105 1.69 -10.47 -4.46
CA THR A 105 1.57 -11.05 -3.11
C THR A 105 2.35 -12.35 -2.94
N LYS A 106 2.66 -12.69 -1.67
CA LYS A 106 3.34 -13.94 -1.27
C LYS A 106 4.75 -14.08 -1.86
N GLN A 107 5.50 -12.98 -1.90
CA GLN A 107 6.91 -13.02 -2.34
C GLN A 107 7.77 -13.86 -1.40
N SER A 108 8.72 -14.59 -1.98
CA SER A 108 9.76 -15.26 -1.20
C SER A 108 10.69 -14.24 -0.56
N LYS A 109 11.18 -14.56 0.64
CA LYS A 109 12.11 -13.70 1.35
C LYS A 109 13.45 -13.68 0.62
N THR A 110 13.90 -12.50 0.18
CA THR A 110 15.19 -12.36 -0.52
C THR A 110 16.36 -12.32 0.46
N ALA A 111 17.58 -12.58 -0.02
CA ALA A 111 18.79 -12.44 0.78
C ALA A 111 18.98 -11.02 1.34
N ILE A 112 18.54 -10.00 0.59
CA ILE A 112 18.59 -8.59 1.01
C ILE A 112 17.68 -8.37 2.23
N VAL A 113 16.45 -8.86 2.17
CA VAL A 113 15.48 -8.79 3.28
C VAL A 113 16.04 -9.49 4.52
N ILE A 114 16.59 -10.70 4.37
CA ILE A 114 17.20 -11.46 5.48
C ILE A 114 18.38 -10.69 6.10
N ARG A 115 19.25 -10.10 5.27
CA ARG A 115 20.40 -9.31 5.75
C ARG A 115 19.95 -8.11 6.57
N TYR A 116 18.89 -7.42 6.13
CA TYR A 116 18.36 -6.29 6.88
C TYR A 116 17.69 -6.71 8.20
N GLU A 117 16.93 -7.80 8.21
CA GLU A 117 16.39 -8.37 9.46
C GLU A 117 17.50 -8.74 10.45
N ASN A 118 18.59 -9.32 9.96
CA ASN A 118 19.75 -9.64 10.79
C ASN A 118 20.44 -8.38 11.31
N TYR A 119 20.53 -7.32 10.51
CA TYR A 119 21.02 -6.01 10.95
C TYR A 119 20.16 -5.45 12.08
N LEU A 120 18.82 -5.40 11.90
CA LEU A 120 17.90 -4.95 12.94
C LEU A 120 18.05 -5.76 14.23
N LYS A 121 18.16 -7.08 14.12
CA LYS A 121 18.39 -7.97 15.26
C LYS A 121 19.74 -7.70 15.94
N ALA A 122 20.80 -7.43 15.17
CA ALA A 122 22.11 -7.09 15.71
C ALA A 122 22.09 -5.76 16.47
N ILE A 123 21.43 -4.73 15.93
CA ILE A 123 21.21 -3.46 16.64
C ILE A 123 20.45 -3.70 17.94
N GLN A 124 19.36 -4.47 17.90
CA GLN A 124 18.60 -4.78 19.11
C GLN A 124 19.45 -5.52 20.15
N LEU A 125 20.30 -6.48 19.73
CA LEU A 125 21.21 -7.18 20.65
C LEU A 125 22.26 -6.25 21.26
N LEU A 126 22.81 -5.31 20.48
CA LEU A 126 23.72 -4.28 21.00
C LEU A 126 22.99 -3.37 21.99
N GLU A 127 21.76 -2.97 21.67
CA GLU A 127 20.89 -2.19 22.55
C GLU A 127 20.57 -2.90 23.88
N HIS A 128 20.49 -4.23 23.88
CA HIS A 128 20.34 -5.04 25.09
C HIS A 128 21.65 -5.31 25.83
N SER A 129 22.79 -5.27 25.14
CA SER A 129 24.10 -5.60 25.73
C SER A 129 24.70 -4.43 26.51
N PHE A 130 24.37 -3.20 26.10
CA PHE A 130 24.77 -1.98 26.79
C PHE A 130 23.61 -1.40 27.58
N TYR A 131 23.91 -0.71 28.68
CA TYR A 131 22.91 0.04 29.40
C TYR A 131 22.80 1.45 28.81
N PHE A 132 21.66 1.73 28.16
CA PHE A 132 21.38 3.03 27.56
C PHE A 132 20.59 3.90 28.54
N TYR A 133 21.22 4.95 29.06
CA TYR A 133 20.55 5.96 29.86
C TYR A 133 19.98 7.06 28.96
N LYS A 134 18.69 7.39 29.15
CA LYS A 134 18.06 8.58 28.55
C LYS A 134 18.14 9.71 29.56
N GLY A 135 18.98 10.70 29.29
CA GLY A 135 19.02 11.93 30.08
C GLY A 135 17.83 12.86 29.80
N GLU A 136 17.85 14.05 30.39
CA GLU A 136 16.78 15.06 30.25
C GLU A 136 16.60 15.61 28.83
N PHE A 137 17.50 15.32 27.90
CA PHE A 137 17.50 15.85 26.52
C PHE A 137 17.18 14.81 25.44
N ASP A 138 16.51 13.71 25.78
CA ASP A 138 16.13 12.61 24.87
C ASP A 138 17.29 11.89 24.14
N LYS A 139 18.54 12.25 24.45
CA LYS A 139 19.74 11.58 23.93
C LYS A 139 20.07 10.35 24.77
N GLN A 140 20.28 9.22 24.09
CA GLN A 140 20.67 7.95 24.68
C GLN A 140 22.19 7.84 24.76
N HIS A 141 22.73 7.60 25.95
CA HIS A 141 24.15 7.38 26.20
C HIS A 141 24.38 5.98 26.76
N ILE A 142 25.49 5.34 26.39
CA ILE A 142 25.91 4.07 26.98
C ILE A 142 26.60 4.38 28.31
N MET A 143 26.09 3.83 29.39
CA MET A 143 26.62 3.98 30.75
C MET A 143 26.94 2.62 31.37
N ASP A 144 27.93 2.58 32.25
CA ASP A 144 28.17 1.42 33.10
C ASP A 144 27.27 1.50 34.34
N ASN A 145 26.28 0.61 34.43
CA ASN A 145 25.41 0.53 35.60
C ASN A 145 26.04 -0.24 36.77
N PHE A 146 27.25 -0.79 36.60
CA PHE A 146 27.97 -1.49 37.66
C PHE A 146 28.81 -0.56 38.54
N ASP A 147 29.01 0.71 38.16
CA ASP A 147 29.89 1.64 38.87
C ASP A 147 29.12 2.85 39.43
N LEU A 148 28.32 2.58 40.48
CA LEU A 148 27.96 3.62 41.44
C LEU A 148 29.26 4.06 42.14
N GLN A 149 29.85 5.17 41.70
CA GLN A 149 30.95 5.96 42.30
C GLN A 149 32.28 6.00 41.54
N THR A 150 32.30 6.56 40.34
CA THR A 150 33.50 7.28 39.88
C THR A 150 33.27 8.79 40.04
N GLU A 151 34.08 9.41 40.88
CA GLU A 151 34.07 10.87 41.10
C GLU A 151 34.27 11.58 39.76
N VAL A 152 33.18 12.17 39.25
CA VAL A 152 33.23 12.93 38.02
C VAL A 152 33.91 14.26 38.34
N ASN A 153 35.21 14.34 38.05
CA ASN A 153 35.96 15.58 38.09
C ASN A 153 35.42 16.51 37.00
N GLY A 154 34.42 17.31 37.38
CA GLY A 154 33.80 18.31 36.53
C GLY A 154 34.82 19.34 36.10
N PHE A 155 35.01 19.49 34.80
CA PHE A 155 35.47 20.73 34.16
C PHE A 155 35.30 20.65 32.63
N PHE A 156 34.08 20.46 32.14
CA PHE A 156 33.67 20.92 30.80
C PHE A 156 32.20 21.36 30.86
N ASP A 157 31.85 22.50 30.24
CA ASP A 157 30.48 22.71 29.77
C ASP A 157 30.28 21.66 28.66
N ASP A 158 29.27 20.77 28.70
CA ASP A 158 28.69 20.01 27.56
C ASP A 158 28.06 18.68 27.99
N GLU A 159 27.19 18.12 27.14
CA GLU A 159 26.28 16.95 27.29
C GLU A 159 26.85 15.64 27.91
N PHE A 160 28.14 15.56 28.27
CA PHE A 160 28.83 14.35 28.70
C PHE A 160 29.35 14.41 30.15
N ASN A 161 28.97 15.42 30.93
CA ASN A 161 29.46 15.69 32.29
C ASN A 161 29.22 14.62 33.37
N TYR A 162 28.57 13.52 33.03
CA TYR A 162 28.31 12.39 33.95
C TYR A 162 28.90 11.07 33.42
N LEU A 163 29.72 11.13 32.37
CA LEU A 163 30.27 9.99 31.67
C LEU A 163 31.78 9.96 31.81
N THR A 164 32.32 8.78 32.13
CA THR A 164 33.74 8.49 32.06
C THR A 164 34.25 8.62 30.62
N PRO A 165 35.55 8.87 30.40
CA PRO A 165 36.13 8.89 29.05
C PRO A 165 35.85 7.61 28.23
N MET A 166 35.71 6.46 28.90
CA MET A 166 35.38 5.19 28.27
C MET A 166 33.93 5.14 27.78
N GLU A 167 32.98 5.60 28.60
CA GLU A 167 31.57 5.71 28.23
C GLU A 167 31.35 6.70 27.10
N ILE A 168 32.04 7.85 27.13
CA ILE A 168 32.04 8.83 26.02
C ILE A 168 32.51 8.16 24.73
N LYS A 169 33.68 7.52 24.76
CA LYS A 169 34.25 6.85 23.59
C LYS A 169 33.35 5.74 23.05
N THR A 170 32.73 4.96 23.94
CA THR A 170 31.87 3.84 23.58
C THR A 170 30.55 4.33 22.98
N THR A 171 29.96 5.38 23.58
CA THR A 171 28.76 6.05 23.06
C THR A 171 29.00 6.61 21.66
N LEU A 172 30.09 7.37 21.46
CA LEU A 172 30.42 7.95 20.16
C LEU A 172 30.64 6.86 19.10
N ALA A 173 31.38 5.80 19.43
CA ALA A 173 31.62 4.69 18.51
C ALA A 173 30.32 3.96 18.11
N PHE A 174 29.40 3.76 19.06
CA PHE A 174 28.10 3.16 18.76
C PHE A 174 27.26 4.05 17.84
N LEU A 175 27.20 5.36 18.11
CA LEU A 175 26.44 6.31 17.29
C LEU A 175 26.99 6.38 15.86
N GLU A 176 28.31 6.44 15.69
CA GLU A 176 28.97 6.44 14.38
C GLU A 176 28.72 5.13 13.62
N PHE A 177 28.82 3.99 14.31
CA PHE A 177 28.52 2.69 13.73
C PHE A 177 27.06 2.61 13.26
N LYS A 178 26.11 3.04 14.11
CA LYS A 178 24.68 2.99 13.80
C LYS A 178 24.34 3.91 12.64
N GLN A 179 24.86 5.14 12.61
CA GLN A 179 24.65 6.06 11.50
C GLN A 179 25.17 5.47 10.18
N THR A 180 26.43 5.03 10.15
CA THR A 180 27.04 4.44 8.96
C THR A 180 26.27 3.21 8.47
N SER A 181 25.81 2.37 9.41
CA SER A 181 25.05 1.17 9.07
C SER A 181 23.64 1.50 8.57
N ASP A 182 22.94 2.45 9.18
CA ASP A 182 21.62 2.92 8.75
C ASP A 182 21.67 3.48 7.32
N GLU A 183 22.72 4.23 6.97
CA GLU A 183 22.94 4.71 5.60
C GLU A 183 23.18 3.57 4.61
N TYR A 184 24.02 2.59 4.96
CA TYR A 184 24.27 1.41 4.12
C TYR A 184 23.01 0.58 3.88
N PHE A 185 22.19 0.39 4.92
CA PHE A 185 21.00 -0.44 4.86
C PHE A 185 19.74 0.28 4.37
N LYS A 186 19.78 1.59 4.12
CA LYS A 186 18.64 2.37 3.62
C LYS A 186 17.92 1.72 2.42
N PRO A 187 18.59 1.30 1.32
CA PRO A 187 17.90 0.63 0.21
C PRO A 187 17.38 -0.78 0.56
N PHE A 188 17.90 -1.41 1.61
CA PHE A 188 17.45 -2.72 2.07
C PHE A 188 16.16 -2.59 2.89
N LYS A 189 16.03 -1.49 3.64
CA LYS A 189 14.80 -1.11 4.35
C LYS A 189 13.62 -1.00 3.39
N GLU A 190 13.78 -0.29 2.28
CA GLU A 190 12.72 -0.14 1.26
C GLU A 190 12.28 -1.50 0.70
N GLN A 191 13.23 -2.42 0.48
CA GLN A 191 12.91 -3.78 0.05
C GLN A 191 12.22 -4.61 1.14
N LYS A 192 12.59 -4.43 2.41
CA LYS A 192 11.91 -5.06 3.55
C LYS A 192 10.47 -4.57 3.67
N GLU A 193 10.26 -3.26 3.59
CA GLU A 193 8.93 -2.65 3.67
C GLU A 193 8.05 -3.13 2.50
N ARG A 194 8.59 -3.20 1.29
CA ARG A 194 7.89 -3.80 0.15
C ARG A 194 7.59 -5.28 0.36
N TYR A 195 8.54 -6.06 0.86
CA TYR A 195 8.33 -7.48 1.19
C TYR A 195 7.22 -7.66 2.23
N ASP A 196 7.21 -6.85 3.30
CA ASP A 196 6.21 -6.91 4.36
C ASP A 196 4.82 -6.55 3.85
N LEU A 197 4.72 -5.48 3.05
CA LEU A 197 3.47 -5.10 2.39
C LEU A 197 2.92 -6.24 1.54
N LEU A 198 3.75 -6.83 0.68
CA LEU A 198 3.36 -7.90 -0.26
C LEU A 198 3.04 -9.24 0.43
N ASN A 199 3.51 -9.43 1.66
CA ASN A 199 3.15 -10.58 2.49
C ASN A 199 2.02 -10.28 3.50
N ASN A 200 1.48 -9.07 3.48
CA ASN A 200 0.31 -8.68 4.27
C ASN A 200 -0.84 -8.25 3.35
N THR A 201 -1.54 -9.23 2.80
CA THR A 201 -2.68 -8.99 1.90
C THR A 201 -3.77 -8.14 2.55
N GLN A 202 -4.03 -8.31 3.84
CA GLN A 202 -5.03 -7.50 4.53
C GLN A 202 -4.65 -6.01 4.49
N ALA A 203 -3.38 -5.68 4.73
CA ALA A 203 -2.88 -4.31 4.62
C ALA A 203 -3.02 -3.75 3.20
N ILE A 204 -2.77 -4.54 2.16
CA ILE A 204 -2.95 -4.12 0.75
C ILE A 204 -4.42 -3.75 0.48
N ARG A 205 -5.37 -4.61 0.87
CA ARG A 205 -6.81 -4.37 0.68
C ARG A 205 -7.31 -3.17 1.47
N THR A 206 -6.87 -3.06 2.73
CA THR A 206 -7.23 -1.94 3.61
C THR A 206 -6.67 -0.62 3.06
N LYS A 207 -5.40 -0.56 2.66
CA LYS A 207 -4.80 0.65 2.07
C LYS A 207 -5.60 1.14 0.86
N PHE A 208 -5.97 0.25 -0.07
CA PHE A 208 -6.76 0.64 -1.24
C PHE A 208 -8.17 1.15 -0.86
N THR A 209 -8.84 0.45 0.06
CA THR A 209 -10.17 0.83 0.54
C THR A 209 -10.14 2.19 1.24
N ASP A 210 -9.14 2.44 2.08
CA ASP A 210 -8.96 3.69 2.81
C ASP A 210 -8.60 4.84 1.87
N THR A 211 -7.77 4.61 0.84
CA THR A 211 -7.52 5.60 -0.21
C THR A 211 -8.80 5.99 -0.94
N LEU A 212 -9.64 5.02 -1.32
CA LEU A 212 -10.95 5.31 -1.93
C LEU A 212 -11.89 6.08 -1.00
N VAL A 213 -11.78 5.95 0.32
CA VAL A 213 -12.54 6.75 1.30
C VAL A 213 -11.98 8.16 1.37
N LEU A 214 -10.68 8.28 1.64
CA LEU A 214 -10.01 9.54 1.78
C LEU A 214 -10.22 10.44 0.55
N LYS A 215 -10.04 9.89 -0.65
CA LYS A 215 -10.23 10.66 -1.89
C LYS A 215 -11.69 11.04 -2.14
N ALA A 216 -12.63 10.15 -1.84
CA ALA A 216 -14.05 10.50 -1.94
C ALA A 216 -14.41 11.65 -1.00
N ASP A 217 -13.89 11.65 0.23
CA ASP A 217 -14.12 12.71 1.21
C ASP A 217 -13.45 14.03 0.81
N MET A 218 -12.18 13.98 0.37
CA MET A 218 -11.42 15.15 -0.08
C MET A 218 -12.11 15.88 -1.24
N TYR A 219 -12.62 15.13 -2.22
CA TYR A 219 -13.26 15.67 -3.42
C TYR A 219 -14.79 15.75 -3.31
N GLN A 220 -15.36 15.46 -2.13
CA GLN A 220 -16.81 15.49 -1.88
C GLN A 220 -17.65 14.62 -2.85
N ILE A 221 -17.12 13.46 -3.23
CA ILE A 221 -17.74 12.54 -4.19
C ILE A 221 -18.82 11.70 -3.50
N VAL A 222 -20.06 11.82 -3.96
CA VAL A 222 -21.21 11.09 -3.40
C VAL A 222 -21.32 9.68 -3.99
N GLY A 223 -21.75 8.72 -3.18
CA GLY A 223 -22.10 7.37 -3.63
C GLY A 223 -20.95 6.36 -3.60
N VAL A 224 -19.81 6.72 -3.01
CA VAL A 224 -18.68 5.81 -2.80
C VAL A 224 -18.82 5.13 -1.42
N ASP A 225 -19.63 4.08 -1.34
CA ASP A 225 -19.88 3.32 -0.10
C ASP A 225 -18.69 2.42 0.29
N LYS A 226 -18.30 2.45 1.57
CA LYS A 226 -17.25 1.59 2.17
C LYS A 226 -17.44 0.10 1.87
N ASN A 227 -18.68 -0.40 1.89
CA ASN A 227 -18.96 -1.81 1.66
C ASN A 227 -18.69 -2.22 0.21
N LYS A 228 -19.07 -1.38 -0.77
CA LYS A 228 -18.79 -1.64 -2.19
C LYS A 228 -17.30 -1.62 -2.52
N LYS A 229 -16.52 -0.72 -1.87
CA LYS A 229 -15.05 -0.66 -2.00
C LYS A 229 -14.39 -1.97 -1.56
N ALA A 230 -14.79 -2.49 -0.40
CA ALA A 230 -14.29 -3.76 0.13
C ALA A 230 -14.66 -4.95 -0.77
N THR A 231 -15.87 -4.94 -1.35
CA THR A 231 -16.32 -5.97 -2.30
C THR A 231 -15.42 -6.05 -3.53
N LEU A 232 -15.12 -4.91 -4.17
CA LEU A 232 -14.20 -4.87 -5.31
C LEU A 232 -12.82 -5.42 -4.95
N ALA A 233 -12.23 -4.94 -3.85
CA ALA A 233 -10.90 -5.38 -3.40
C ALA A 233 -10.86 -6.89 -3.12
N ASN A 234 -11.92 -7.44 -2.50
CA ASN A 234 -12.02 -8.86 -2.18
C ASN A 234 -12.23 -9.73 -3.43
N LYS A 235 -13.05 -9.29 -4.38
CA LYS A 235 -13.27 -10.02 -5.64
C LYS A 235 -11.99 -10.12 -6.46
N ILE A 236 -11.25 -9.02 -6.60
CA ILE A 236 -9.94 -9.01 -7.28
C ILE A 236 -8.96 -9.93 -6.55
N TYR A 237 -8.89 -9.85 -5.21
CA TYR A 237 -8.00 -10.73 -4.45
C TYR A 237 -8.35 -12.23 -4.63
N LYS A 238 -9.63 -12.59 -4.52
CA LYS A 238 -10.13 -13.98 -4.72
C LYS A 238 -9.77 -14.54 -6.08
N TYR A 239 -9.84 -13.70 -7.12
CA TYR A 239 -9.49 -14.11 -8.47
C TYR A 239 -8.04 -14.63 -8.56
N PHE A 240 -7.08 -13.89 -7.98
CA PHE A 240 -5.66 -14.28 -8.01
C PHE A 240 -5.26 -15.27 -6.90
N ASN A 241 -6.09 -15.40 -5.86
CA ASN A 241 -5.81 -16.26 -4.70
C ASN A 241 -7.02 -17.16 -4.37
N PRO A 242 -7.48 -18.02 -5.30
CA PRO A 242 -8.74 -18.78 -5.14
C PRO A 242 -8.72 -19.79 -3.99
N ASN A 243 -7.53 -20.24 -3.58
CA ASN A 243 -7.35 -21.22 -2.51
C ASN A 243 -7.14 -20.58 -1.12
N ASP A 244 -7.14 -19.25 -1.02
CA ASP A 244 -6.94 -18.57 0.25
C ASP A 244 -8.24 -18.49 1.05
N LYS A 245 -8.29 -19.19 2.18
CA LYS A 245 -9.49 -19.29 3.03
C LYS A 245 -9.82 -17.97 3.75
N ASN A 246 -8.90 -17.01 3.76
CA ASN A 246 -9.06 -15.70 4.42
C ASN A 246 -9.57 -14.60 3.46
N ALA A 247 -10.09 -15.00 2.30
CA ALA A 247 -10.52 -14.10 1.25
C ALA A 247 -11.93 -13.52 1.47
#